data_AF-L7W887-F1
#
_entry.id   AF-L7W887-F1
#
_cell.length_a   1.000
_cell.length_b   1.000
_cell.length_c   1.000
_cell.angle_alpha   90.00
_cell.angle_beta   90.00
_cell.angle_gamma   90.00
#
_symmetry.space_group_name_H-M   'P 1'
#
loop_
_entity.id
_entity.type
_entity.pdbx_description
1 polymer ?
#
loop_
_entity_poly.entity_id
_entity_poly.type
_entity_poly.pdbx_seq_one_letter_code
_entity_poly.pdbx_strand_id
1 'polypeptide(L)'
;MNFTIRTLCILISCITTAQKIPENAKSLISDQERQKIDSVKTIDWLSYDYEYLDQNFHIQVPHEVFQKGLTDGKFIKERITKYSDSLSVVLSVELKDQVATRIAGMQINYSWERLGWNLLMTASQAQELGTVLNFDLPYQVKKYLENTSNQDAKRLEILNNLRTRVAQLEQVTEDVNDLSLKNLFNRAFRYSPERLNKVKEIHAARKATKVKK
;
A
#
# COMPACT_ATOMS: atom_id res chain seq x y z
N MET A 1 22.58 55.35 -37.57
CA MET A 1 23.76 54.81 -36.88
C MET A 1 23.61 55.08 -35.39
N ASN A 2 24.03 54.13 -34.55
CA ASN A 2 24.05 54.12 -33.08
C ASN A 2 22.81 53.49 -32.41
N PHE A 3 22.79 52.16 -32.44
CA PHE A 3 22.03 51.34 -31.51
C PHE A 3 22.75 51.32 -30.15
N THR A 4 22.07 51.77 -29.11
CA THR A 4 22.53 51.75 -27.73
C THR A 4 22.38 50.35 -27.16
N ILE A 5 23.51 49.71 -26.89
CA ILE A 5 23.62 48.45 -26.14
C ILE A 5 23.25 48.75 -24.68
N ARG A 6 22.17 48.14 -24.17
CA ARG A 6 21.91 48.03 -22.73
C ARG A 6 22.02 46.58 -22.30
N THR A 7 23.22 46.28 -21.81
CA THR A 7 23.56 45.19 -20.92
C THR A 7 22.71 45.26 -19.65
N LEU A 8 21.94 44.21 -19.35
CA LEU A 8 21.63 43.82 -17.98
C LEU A 8 21.27 42.33 -17.94
N CYS A 9 22.30 41.48 -17.97
CA CYS A 9 22.19 40.08 -17.63
C CYS A 9 21.86 39.97 -16.13
N ILE A 10 20.60 39.74 -15.80
CA ILE A 10 20.20 39.29 -14.46
C ILE A 10 20.64 37.83 -14.35
N LEU A 11 21.82 37.62 -13.76
CA LEU A 11 22.29 36.33 -13.27
C LEU A 11 21.39 35.89 -12.11
N ILE A 12 20.28 35.21 -12.43
CA ILE A 12 19.57 34.38 -11.47
C ILE A 12 20.40 33.10 -11.29
N SER A 13 21.44 33.20 -10.47
CA SER A 13 22.04 32.04 -9.85
C SER A 13 21.11 31.59 -8.71
N CYS A 14 19.99 30.96 -9.09
CA CYS A 14 19.33 30.04 -8.18
C CYS A 14 20.26 28.84 -8.05
N ILE A 15 21.23 28.98 -7.15
CA ILE A 15 21.93 27.86 -6.55
C ILE A 15 20.84 26.97 -5.98
N THR A 16 20.52 25.90 -6.71
CA THR A 16 19.78 24.76 -6.20
C THR A 16 20.67 24.09 -5.16
N THR A 17 20.70 24.65 -3.96
CA THR A 17 21.02 23.89 -2.77
C THR A 17 19.93 22.84 -2.63
N ALA A 18 20.13 21.72 -3.31
CA ALA A 18 19.58 20.45 -2.89
C ALA A 18 19.97 20.31 -1.42
N GLN A 19 19.02 20.59 -0.52
CA GLN A 19 19.17 20.33 0.89
C GLN A 19 19.45 18.83 1.00
N LYS A 20 20.72 18.47 1.17
CA LYS A 20 21.12 17.12 1.58
C LYS A 20 20.39 16.88 2.90
N ILE A 21 19.36 16.04 2.84
CA ILE A 21 18.72 15.50 4.03
C ILE A 21 19.86 14.85 4.83
N PRO A 22 20.11 15.27 6.08
CA PRO A 22 21.20 14.70 6.87
C PRO A 22 21.03 13.17 6.98
N GLU A 23 22.08 12.41 6.64
CA GLU A 23 22.15 10.94 6.70
C GLU A 23 21.83 10.37 8.10
N ASN A 24 21.82 11.25 9.09
CA ASN A 24 21.58 11.03 10.51
C ASN A 24 20.21 11.54 10.96
N ALA A 25 19.22 11.60 10.06
CA ALA A 25 17.82 11.49 10.45
C ALA A 25 17.62 10.13 11.15
N LYS A 26 17.93 10.07 12.45
CA LYS A 26 17.71 8.92 13.31
C LYS A 26 16.35 8.36 12.99
N SER A 27 16.33 7.09 12.58
CA SER A 27 15.13 6.29 12.47
C SER A 27 14.18 6.65 13.61
N LEU A 28 12.96 7.11 13.28
CA LEU A 28 11.91 7.41 14.27
C LEU A 28 11.49 6.18 15.10
N ILE A 29 12.04 5.01 14.79
CA ILE A 29 11.74 3.70 15.35
C ILE A 29 13.05 3.13 15.90
N SER A 30 13.04 2.62 17.14
CA SER A 30 14.19 1.96 17.76
C SER A 30 14.53 0.64 17.07
N ASP A 31 15.75 0.14 17.27
CA ASP A 31 16.17 -1.15 16.70
C ASP A 31 15.36 -2.33 17.27
N GLN A 32 14.97 -2.25 18.54
CA GLN A 32 14.09 -3.24 19.18
C GLN A 32 12.70 -3.27 18.51
N GLU A 33 12.12 -2.12 18.22
CA GLU A 33 10.84 -2.04 17.51
C GLU A 33 10.95 -2.54 16.07
N ARG A 34 12.08 -2.30 15.39
CA ARG A 34 12.36 -2.86 14.05
C ARG A 34 12.42 -4.38 14.08
N GLN A 35 13.18 -4.96 15.01
CA GLN A 35 13.27 -6.40 15.20
C GLN A 35 11.90 -7.02 15.48
N LYS A 36 11.10 -6.39 16.36
CA LYS A 36 9.72 -6.81 16.62
C LYS A 36 8.87 -6.80 15.34
N ILE A 37 8.90 -5.69 14.59
CA ILE A 37 8.17 -5.58 13.31
C ILE A 37 8.59 -6.68 12.34
N ASP A 38 9.89 -6.93 12.20
CA ASP A 38 10.39 -7.92 11.26
C ASP A 38 10.03 -9.35 11.67
N SER A 39 10.06 -9.66 12.97
CA SER A 39 9.56 -10.93 13.51
C SER A 39 8.06 -11.13 13.27
N VAL A 40 7.26 -10.07 13.34
CA VAL A 40 5.81 -10.15 13.12
C VAL A 40 5.47 -10.29 11.63
N LYS A 41 6.30 -9.73 10.74
CA LYS A 41 6.11 -9.84 9.28
C LYS A 41 6.34 -11.25 8.74
N THR A 42 7.11 -12.09 9.42
CA THR A 42 7.38 -13.47 8.96
C THR A 42 6.20 -14.41 9.21
N ILE A 43 5.27 -14.04 10.09
CA ILE A 43 4.07 -14.82 10.38
C ILE A 43 3.14 -14.79 9.16
N ASP A 44 2.60 -15.95 8.80
CA ASP A 44 1.63 -16.09 7.72
C ASP A 44 0.21 -15.81 8.21
N TRP A 45 -0.12 -14.52 8.34
CA TRP A 45 -1.42 -14.07 8.86
C TRP A 45 -2.62 -14.51 8.02
N LEU A 46 -2.41 -14.96 6.78
CA LEU A 46 -3.50 -15.46 5.94
C LEU A 46 -3.83 -16.93 6.19
N SER A 47 -2.95 -17.64 6.92
CA SER A 47 -3.12 -19.05 7.31
C SER A 47 -3.12 -19.19 8.83
N TYR A 48 -3.20 -18.08 9.56
CA TYR A 48 -3.21 -18.07 11.01
C TYR A 48 -4.54 -18.65 11.52
N ASP A 49 -4.46 -19.48 12.56
CA ASP A 49 -5.63 -20.13 13.16
C ASP A 49 -6.33 -19.13 14.09
N TYR A 50 -7.29 -18.38 13.52
CA TYR A 50 -8.02 -17.37 14.25
C TYR A 50 -9.19 -17.98 15.04
N GLU A 51 -9.36 -17.58 16.29
CA GLU A 51 -10.51 -17.95 17.11
C GLU A 51 -11.79 -17.25 16.64
N TYR A 52 -11.69 -16.00 16.21
CA TYR A 52 -12.85 -15.15 15.91
C TYR A 52 -13.00 -14.78 14.43
N LEU A 53 -12.21 -15.39 13.54
CA LEU A 53 -12.31 -15.22 12.11
C LEU A 53 -12.47 -16.58 11.44
N ASP A 54 -13.37 -16.69 10.46
CA ASP A 54 -13.44 -17.89 9.62
C ASP A 54 -12.32 -17.92 8.56
N GLN A 55 -12.28 -18.99 7.74
CA GLN A 55 -11.31 -19.15 6.66
C GLN A 55 -11.35 -18.04 5.58
N ASN A 56 -12.46 -17.32 5.49
CA ASN A 56 -12.66 -16.17 4.60
C ASN A 56 -12.53 -14.82 5.35
N PHE A 57 -12.05 -14.85 6.58
CA PHE A 57 -11.92 -13.72 7.51
C PHE A 57 -13.25 -13.03 7.87
N HIS A 58 -14.39 -13.71 7.76
CA HIS A 58 -15.62 -13.19 8.35
C HIS A 58 -15.52 -13.23 9.87
N ILE A 59 -15.95 -12.14 10.51
CA ILE A 59 -15.90 -11.98 11.95
C ILE A 59 -16.98 -12.84 12.61
N GLN A 60 -16.55 -13.77 13.45
CA GLN A 60 -17.38 -14.64 14.29
C GLN A 60 -17.00 -14.46 15.75
N VAL A 61 -17.37 -13.31 16.32
CA VAL A 61 -17.02 -12.94 17.70
C VAL A 61 -18.29 -12.77 18.54
N PRO A 62 -18.35 -13.33 19.77
CA PRO A 62 -19.45 -13.05 20.69
C PRO A 62 -19.54 -11.55 21.02
N HIS A 63 -20.76 -11.05 21.22
CA HIS A 63 -21.00 -9.62 21.41
C HIS A 63 -20.24 -9.06 22.62
N GLU A 64 -20.22 -9.80 23.73
CA GLU A 64 -19.54 -9.47 24.96
C GLU A 64 -18.01 -9.38 24.79
N VAL A 65 -17.43 -10.28 24.00
CA VAL A 65 -15.99 -10.25 23.68
C VAL A 65 -15.67 -9.03 22.82
N PHE A 66 -16.53 -8.71 21.84
CA PHE A 66 -16.37 -7.51 21.02
C PHE A 66 -16.48 -6.22 21.84
N GLN A 67 -17.50 -6.10 22.71
CA GLN A 67 -17.64 -4.92 23.58
C GLN A 67 -16.44 -4.76 24.51
N LYS A 68 -15.94 -5.86 25.08
CA LYS A 68 -14.72 -5.83 25.88
C LYS A 68 -13.51 -5.36 25.07
N GLY A 69 -13.37 -5.85 23.83
CA GLY A 69 -12.33 -5.40 22.90
C GLY A 69 -12.38 -3.90 22.61
N LEU A 70 -13.59 -3.33 22.45
CA LEU A 70 -13.75 -1.89 22.30
C LEU A 70 -13.20 -1.14 23.51
N THR A 71 -13.53 -1.58 24.72
CA THR A 71 -13.09 -0.95 25.96
C THR A 71 -11.59 -1.10 26.19
N ASP A 72 -11.06 -2.33 26.12
CA ASP A 72 -9.66 -2.64 26.41
C ASP A 72 -8.72 -2.00 25.38
N GLY A 73 -9.12 -2.04 24.10
CA GLY A 73 -8.40 -1.41 23.00
C GLY A 73 -8.60 0.11 22.90
N LYS A 74 -9.42 0.71 23.78
CA LYS A 74 -9.76 2.14 23.79
C LYS A 74 -10.30 2.64 22.45
N PHE A 75 -11.09 1.81 21.77
CA PHE A 75 -11.76 2.17 20.53
C PHE A 75 -12.95 3.08 20.82
N ILE A 76 -13.17 4.05 19.93
CA ILE A 76 -14.36 4.92 19.98
C ILE A 76 -15.46 4.21 19.21
N LYS A 77 -16.47 3.69 19.90
CA LYS A 77 -17.55 2.85 19.35
C LYS A 77 -18.23 3.49 18.14
N GLU A 78 -18.47 4.80 18.20
CA GLU A 78 -19.13 5.57 17.14
C GLU A 78 -18.31 5.66 15.85
N ARG A 79 -17.02 5.35 15.91
CA ARG A 79 -16.12 5.31 14.74
C ARG A 79 -16.04 3.94 14.09
N ILE A 80 -16.56 2.90 14.74
CA ILE A 80 -16.58 1.54 14.21
C ILE A 80 -17.76 1.41 13.26
N THR A 81 -17.53 1.72 11.99
CA THR A 81 -18.59 1.85 10.98
C THR A 81 -18.40 0.92 9.80
N LYS A 82 -17.19 0.38 9.63
CA LYS A 82 -16.82 -0.50 8.52
C LYS A 82 -16.29 -1.83 9.04
N TYR A 83 -16.28 -2.80 8.15
CA TYR A 83 -15.64 -4.09 8.39
C TYR A 83 -14.19 -3.94 8.89
N SER A 84 -13.37 -3.09 8.26
CA SER A 84 -11.97 -2.86 8.67
C SER A 84 -11.82 -2.37 10.11
N ASP A 85 -12.77 -1.57 10.58
CA ASP A 85 -12.77 -1.05 11.94
C ASP A 85 -13.09 -2.18 12.92
N SER A 86 -14.10 -3.00 12.58
CA SER A 86 -14.51 -4.16 13.37
C SER A 86 -13.39 -5.22 13.41
N LEU A 87 -12.75 -5.48 12.27
CA LEU A 87 -11.62 -6.39 12.18
C LEU A 87 -10.46 -5.92 13.07
N SER A 88 -10.19 -4.61 13.11
CA SER A 88 -9.13 -4.06 13.97
C SER A 88 -9.41 -4.31 15.45
N VAL A 89 -10.68 -4.24 15.88
CA VAL A 89 -11.09 -4.56 17.26
C VAL A 89 -10.87 -6.05 17.53
N VAL A 90 -11.37 -6.93 16.66
CA VAL A 90 -11.26 -8.39 16.83
C VAL A 90 -9.80 -8.84 16.88
N LEU A 91 -8.98 -8.41 15.91
CA LEU A 91 -7.56 -8.73 15.88
C LEU A 91 -6.81 -8.20 17.11
N SER A 92 -7.24 -7.07 17.69
CA SER A 92 -6.62 -6.53 18.91
C SER A 92 -6.90 -7.40 20.15
N VAL A 93 -8.11 -7.94 20.26
CA VAL A 93 -8.51 -8.87 21.33
C VAL A 93 -7.71 -10.15 21.23
N GLU A 94 -7.57 -10.65 20.02
CA GLU A 94 -7.03 -11.97 19.74
C GLU A 94 -5.50 -11.98 19.81
N LEU A 95 -4.85 -11.06 19.09
CA LEU A 95 -3.39 -11.04 18.98
C LEU A 95 -2.71 -10.34 20.15
N LYS A 96 -3.43 -9.48 20.89
CA LYS A 96 -2.94 -8.70 22.04
C LYS A 96 -1.63 -7.94 21.79
N ASP A 97 -1.32 -7.69 20.52
CA ASP A 97 -0.12 -7.02 20.04
C ASP A 97 -0.52 -6.05 18.92
N GLN A 98 -0.24 -4.76 19.12
CA GLN A 98 -0.63 -3.72 18.17
C GLN A 98 0.10 -3.82 16.83
N VAL A 99 1.34 -4.30 16.83
CA VAL A 99 2.14 -4.47 15.61
C VAL A 99 1.59 -5.65 14.81
N ALA A 100 1.29 -6.77 15.47
CA ALA A 100 0.64 -7.93 14.86
C ALA A 100 -0.75 -7.59 14.33
N THR A 101 -1.59 -6.95 15.14
CA THR A 101 -2.93 -6.45 14.76
C THR A 101 -2.87 -5.62 13.48
N ARG A 102 -1.95 -4.64 13.44
CA ARG A 102 -1.78 -3.78 12.27
C ARG A 102 -1.33 -4.56 11.04
N ILE A 103 -0.33 -5.44 11.19
CA ILE A 103 0.22 -6.19 10.06
C ILE A 103 -0.83 -7.17 9.53
N ALA A 104 -1.42 -8.01 10.39
CA ALA A 104 -2.50 -8.94 10.02
C ALA A 104 -3.65 -8.20 9.33
N GLY A 105 -4.15 -7.12 9.94
CA GLY A 105 -5.23 -6.31 9.37
C GLY A 105 -4.89 -5.70 8.01
N MET A 106 -3.62 -5.35 7.76
CA MET A 106 -3.17 -4.89 6.44
C MET A 106 -3.14 -6.00 5.39
N GLN A 107 -2.84 -7.24 5.77
CA GLN A 107 -2.82 -8.39 4.86
C GLN A 107 -4.25 -8.83 4.52
N ILE A 108 -5.10 -8.97 5.55
CA ILE A 108 -6.50 -9.40 5.41
C ILE A 108 -7.33 -8.38 4.62
N ASN A 109 -7.23 -7.08 4.94
CA ASN A 109 -7.98 -6.04 4.22
C ASN A 109 -7.38 -5.67 2.85
N TYR A 110 -6.31 -6.34 2.40
CA TYR A 110 -5.75 -6.04 1.09
C TYR A 110 -6.74 -6.47 0.01
N SER A 111 -7.05 -5.57 -0.94
CA SER A 111 -8.10 -5.82 -1.93
C SER A 111 -7.54 -6.10 -3.33
N TRP A 112 -8.33 -6.78 -4.16
CA TRP A 112 -8.04 -6.95 -5.59
C TRP A 112 -7.92 -5.62 -6.32
N GLU A 113 -8.72 -4.62 -5.94
CA GLU A 113 -8.61 -3.24 -6.46
C GLU A 113 -7.22 -2.65 -6.17
N ARG A 114 -6.74 -2.78 -4.92
CA ARG A 114 -5.42 -2.29 -4.53
C ARG A 114 -4.30 -3.06 -5.22
N LEU A 115 -4.44 -4.37 -5.38
CA LEU A 115 -3.49 -5.18 -6.14
C LEU A 115 -3.44 -4.72 -7.60
N GLY A 116 -4.62 -4.53 -8.22
CA GLY A 116 -4.74 -4.06 -9.59
C GLY A 116 -4.04 -2.73 -9.82
N TRP A 117 -4.17 -1.78 -8.89
CA TRP A 117 -3.42 -0.53 -8.96
C TRP A 117 -1.90 -0.71 -8.89
N ASN A 118 -1.41 -1.62 -8.05
CA ASN A 118 0.01 -1.95 -7.98
C ASN A 118 0.53 -2.69 -9.23
N LEU A 119 -0.36 -3.23 -10.06
CA LEU A 119 -0.03 -4.00 -11.25
C LEU A 119 -0.51 -3.35 -12.56
N LEU A 120 -0.96 -2.10 -12.52
CA LEU A 120 -1.52 -1.37 -13.68
C LEU A 120 -2.62 -2.17 -14.42
N MET A 121 -3.53 -2.78 -13.67
CA MET A 121 -4.64 -3.59 -14.19
C MET A 121 -5.93 -3.29 -13.41
N THR A 122 -7.07 -3.75 -13.92
CA THR A 122 -8.34 -3.66 -13.21
C THR A 122 -8.41 -4.68 -12.07
N ALA A 123 -9.39 -4.54 -11.16
CA ALA A 123 -9.62 -5.51 -10.10
C ALA A 123 -9.94 -6.92 -10.64
N SER A 124 -10.74 -7.01 -11.72
CA SER A 124 -11.06 -8.29 -12.38
C SER A 124 -9.82 -8.98 -12.92
N GLN A 125 -8.96 -8.23 -13.63
CA GLN A 125 -7.70 -8.76 -14.16
C GLN A 125 -6.76 -9.23 -13.06
N ALA A 126 -6.71 -8.50 -11.93
CA ALA A 126 -5.93 -8.90 -10.77
C ALA A 126 -6.46 -10.19 -10.13
N GLN A 127 -7.78 -10.35 -10.08
CA GLN A 127 -8.42 -11.57 -9.57
C GLN A 127 -8.20 -12.76 -10.51
N GLU A 128 -8.35 -12.57 -11.82
CA GLU A 128 -8.03 -13.59 -12.84
C GLU A 128 -6.57 -14.04 -12.73
N LEU A 129 -5.64 -13.11 -12.53
CA LEU A 129 -4.24 -13.42 -12.27
C LEU A 129 -4.08 -14.27 -11.00
N GLY A 130 -4.81 -13.95 -9.93
CA GLY A 130 -4.86 -14.74 -8.69
C GLY A 130 -5.28 -16.18 -8.95
N THR A 131 -6.41 -16.39 -9.65
CA THR A 131 -6.90 -17.72 -10.04
C THR A 131 -5.85 -18.48 -10.86
N VAL A 132 -5.24 -17.82 -11.84
CA VAL A 132 -4.21 -18.39 -12.72
C VAL A 132 -2.92 -18.78 -11.96
N LEU A 133 -2.70 -18.19 -10.79
CA LEU A 133 -1.58 -18.49 -9.88
C LEU A 133 -1.98 -19.40 -8.70
N ASN A 134 -3.24 -19.86 -8.65
CA ASN A 134 -3.82 -20.61 -7.53
C ASN A 134 -3.73 -19.86 -6.18
N PHE A 135 -4.06 -18.57 -6.19
CA PHE A 135 -4.19 -17.75 -4.99
C PHE A 135 -5.60 -17.22 -4.83
N ASP A 136 -6.21 -17.50 -3.68
CA ASP A 136 -7.57 -17.06 -3.34
C ASP A 136 -7.59 -15.62 -2.82
N LEU A 137 -6.46 -15.13 -2.30
CA LEU A 137 -6.36 -13.83 -1.65
C LEU A 137 -5.37 -12.90 -2.38
N PRO A 138 -5.70 -11.62 -2.57
CA PRO A 138 -4.87 -10.68 -3.30
C PRO A 138 -3.50 -10.44 -2.65
N TYR A 139 -3.41 -10.55 -1.32
CA TYR A 139 -2.14 -10.38 -0.63
C TYR A 139 -1.19 -11.56 -0.86
N GLN A 140 -1.68 -12.78 -1.12
CA GLN A 140 -0.84 -13.91 -1.49
C GLN A 140 -0.15 -13.64 -2.84
N VAL A 141 -0.90 -13.13 -3.82
CA VAL A 141 -0.33 -12.70 -5.12
C VAL A 141 0.75 -11.64 -4.91
N LYS A 142 0.46 -10.61 -4.09
CA LYS A 142 1.45 -9.58 -3.75
C LYS A 142 2.72 -10.19 -3.15
N LYS A 143 2.60 -11.07 -2.16
CA LYS A 143 3.71 -11.74 -1.47
C LYS A 143 4.53 -12.58 -2.45
N TYR A 144 3.88 -13.31 -3.35
CA TYR A 144 4.53 -14.09 -4.40
C TYR A 144 5.33 -13.20 -5.35
N LEU A 145 4.77 -12.07 -5.81
CA LEU A 145 5.47 -11.15 -6.71
C LEU A 145 6.63 -10.41 -6.03
N GLU A 146 6.48 -10.02 -4.77
CA GLU A 146 7.52 -9.31 -4.01
C GLU A 146 8.66 -10.22 -3.50
N ASN A 147 8.49 -11.54 -3.57
CA ASN A 147 9.50 -12.48 -3.12
C ASN A 147 10.71 -12.51 -4.06
N THR A 148 11.79 -11.80 -3.70
CA THR A 148 13.01 -11.68 -4.51
C THR A 148 13.79 -12.97 -4.66
N SER A 149 13.63 -13.94 -3.76
CA SER A 149 14.30 -15.24 -3.88
C SER A 149 13.60 -16.20 -4.84
N ASN A 150 12.34 -15.91 -5.21
CA ASN A 150 11.56 -16.76 -6.11
C ASN A 150 11.91 -16.48 -7.58
N GLN A 151 12.49 -17.48 -8.26
CA GLN A 151 12.90 -17.41 -9.67
C GLN A 151 11.88 -18.02 -10.64
N ASP A 152 10.64 -18.24 -10.19
CA ASP A 152 9.57 -18.75 -11.03
C ASP A 152 9.39 -17.91 -12.32
N ALA A 153 9.35 -18.57 -13.48
CA ALA A 153 9.37 -17.91 -14.78
C ALA A 153 8.14 -17.00 -14.99
N LYS A 154 6.97 -17.45 -14.53
CA LYS A 154 5.71 -16.70 -14.64
C LYS A 154 5.74 -15.44 -13.80
N ARG A 155 6.30 -15.52 -12.59
CA ARG A 155 6.57 -14.34 -11.74
C ARG A 155 7.41 -13.31 -12.49
N LEU A 156 8.54 -13.75 -13.07
CA LEU A 156 9.47 -12.87 -13.78
C LEU A 156 8.82 -12.23 -15.01
N GLU A 157 8.03 -12.99 -15.76
CA GLU A 157 7.25 -12.50 -16.90
C GLU A 157 6.28 -11.37 -16.47
N ILE A 158 5.50 -11.58 -15.41
CA ILE A 158 4.57 -10.58 -14.87
C ILE A 158 5.32 -9.30 -14.50
N LEU A 159 6.46 -9.43 -13.82
CA LEU A 159 7.26 -8.29 -13.37
C LEU A 159 7.89 -7.54 -14.56
N ASN A 160 8.38 -8.24 -15.57
CA ASN A 160 8.95 -7.62 -16.78
C ASN A 160 7.87 -6.88 -17.56
N ASN A 161 6.68 -7.47 -17.71
CA ASN A 161 5.55 -6.79 -18.32
C ASN A 161 5.13 -5.53 -17.53
N LEU A 162 5.14 -5.59 -16.19
CA LEU A 162 4.87 -4.44 -15.35
C LEU A 162 5.91 -3.32 -15.57
N ARG A 163 7.21 -3.65 -15.64
CA ARG A 163 8.26 -2.68 -15.94
C ARG A 163 8.01 -1.99 -17.29
N THR A 164 7.70 -2.74 -18.34
CA THR A 164 7.39 -2.17 -19.66
C THR A 164 6.22 -1.19 -19.57
N ARG A 165 5.13 -1.57 -18.89
CA ARG A 165 3.95 -0.69 -18.73
C ARG A 165 4.25 0.55 -17.89
N VAL A 166 5.06 0.45 -16.84
CA VAL A 166 5.50 1.60 -16.04
C VAL A 166 6.36 2.55 -16.88
N ALA A 167 7.32 2.02 -17.66
CA ALA A 167 8.17 2.82 -18.55
C ALA A 167 7.33 3.60 -19.58
N GLN A 168 6.33 2.96 -20.17
CA GLN A 168 5.42 3.59 -21.12
C GLN A 168 4.61 4.73 -20.50
N LEU A 169 4.12 4.56 -19.25
CA LEU A 169 3.33 5.58 -18.57
C LEU A 169 4.13 6.81 -18.17
N GLU A 170 5.37 6.62 -17.72
CA GLU A 170 6.19 7.74 -17.26
C GLU A 170 6.87 8.50 -18.41
N GLN A 171 6.82 7.97 -19.64
CA GLN A 171 7.54 8.51 -20.81
C GLN A 171 9.04 8.70 -20.56
N VAL A 172 9.62 7.98 -19.59
CA VAL A 172 11.05 8.07 -19.26
C VAL A 172 11.78 6.86 -19.86
N THR A 173 12.92 7.14 -20.47
CA THR A 173 13.94 6.17 -20.88
C THR A 173 14.86 5.76 -19.73
N GLU A 174 14.64 6.26 -18.50
CA GLU A 174 15.35 5.78 -17.30
C GLU A 174 15.18 4.27 -17.21
N ASP A 175 16.25 3.59 -16.77
CA ASP A 175 16.31 2.15 -16.77
C ASP A 175 15.34 1.58 -15.71
N VAL A 176 14.06 1.46 -16.08
CA VAL A 176 12.99 0.85 -15.26
C VAL A 176 13.38 -0.59 -14.87
N ASN A 177 14.35 -1.19 -15.58
CA ASN A 177 14.92 -2.48 -15.26
C ASN A 177 15.71 -2.48 -13.95
N ASP A 178 16.34 -1.38 -13.58
CA ASP A 178 17.14 -1.24 -12.34
C ASP A 178 16.30 -0.90 -11.10
N LEU A 179 14.98 -0.72 -11.27
CA LEU A 179 14.11 -0.45 -10.13
C LEU A 179 14.03 -1.66 -9.21
N SER A 180 14.29 -1.40 -7.92
CA SER A 180 13.87 -2.31 -6.85
C SER A 180 12.37 -2.60 -6.97
N LEU A 181 11.94 -3.82 -6.60
CA LEU A 181 10.52 -4.20 -6.66
C LEU A 181 9.63 -3.21 -5.90
N LYS A 182 10.07 -2.75 -4.72
CA LYS A 182 9.36 -1.73 -3.95
C LYS A 182 9.12 -0.45 -4.76
N ASN A 183 10.14 0.03 -5.48
CA ASN A 183 10.01 1.22 -6.30
C ASN A 183 9.13 0.98 -7.53
N LEU A 184 9.23 -0.18 -8.15
CA LEU A 184 8.37 -0.59 -9.28
C LEU A 184 6.89 -0.56 -8.88
N PHE A 185 6.52 -1.25 -7.79
CA PHE A 185 5.14 -1.26 -7.29
C PHE A 185 4.65 0.13 -6.88
N ASN A 186 5.50 0.93 -6.22
CA ASN A 186 5.14 2.30 -5.85
C ASN A 186 4.88 3.20 -7.07
N ARG A 187 5.71 3.08 -8.12
CA ARG A 187 5.51 3.81 -9.38
C ARG A 187 4.21 3.36 -10.06
N ALA A 188 4.00 2.05 -10.20
CA ALA A 188 2.76 1.49 -10.75
C ALA A 188 1.52 2.01 -9.99
N PHE A 189 1.52 1.94 -8.66
CA PHE A 189 0.43 2.45 -7.83
C PHE A 189 0.20 3.95 -8.02
N ARG A 190 1.28 4.75 -8.07
CA ARG A 190 1.20 6.20 -8.23
C ARG A 190 0.54 6.60 -9.55
N TYR A 191 0.88 5.90 -10.63
CA TYR A 191 0.45 6.22 -12.00
C TYR A 191 -0.72 5.38 -12.51
N SER A 192 -1.26 4.45 -11.70
CA SER A 192 -2.43 3.64 -12.07
C SER A 192 -3.62 4.52 -12.50
N PRO A 193 -4.09 4.41 -13.76
CA PRO A 193 -5.24 5.18 -14.24
C PRO A 193 -6.51 4.92 -13.43
N GLU A 194 -6.78 3.65 -13.11
CA GLU A 194 -7.89 3.22 -12.25
C GLU A 194 -7.87 3.93 -10.89
N ARG A 195 -6.70 3.95 -10.23
CA ARG A 195 -6.53 4.66 -8.96
C ARG A 195 -6.79 6.15 -9.11
N LEU A 196 -6.20 6.78 -10.14
CA LEU A 196 -6.32 8.22 -10.37
C LEU A 196 -7.78 8.62 -10.63
N ASN A 197 -8.53 7.80 -11.37
CA ASN A 197 -9.96 7.98 -11.58
C ASN A 197 -10.75 7.84 -10.27
N LYS A 198 -10.49 6.79 -9.49
CA LYS A 198 -11.13 6.59 -8.17
C LYS A 198 -10.88 7.77 -7.22
N VAL A 199 -9.66 8.30 -7.21
CA VAL A 199 -9.30 9.47 -6.39
C VAL A 199 -10.09 10.71 -6.85
N LYS A 200 -10.20 10.95 -8.17
CA LYS A 200 -11.01 12.05 -8.71
C LYS A 200 -12.48 11.93 -8.31
N GLU A 201 -13.07 10.74 -8.39
CA GLU A 201 -14.45 10.47 -7.96
C GLU A 201 -14.67 10.79 -6.48
N ILE A 202 -13.77 10.33 -5.61
CA ILE A 202 -13.83 10.60 -4.16
C ILE A 202 -13.76 12.11 -3.89
N HIS A 203 -12.87 12.83 -4.58
CA HIS A 203 -12.77 14.28 -4.45
C HIS A 203 -14.03 14.99 -4.94
N ALA A 204 -14.63 14.56 -6.06
CA ALA A 204 -15.86 15.12 -6.57
C ALA A 204 -17.04 14.89 -5.60
N ALA A 205 -17.19 13.67 -5.08
CA ALA A 205 -18.22 13.34 -4.10
C ALA A 205 -18.10 14.19 -2.83
N ARG A 206 -16.88 14.33 -2.29
CA ARG A 206 -16.63 15.17 -1.10
C ARG A 206 -16.96 16.65 -1.32
N LYS A 207 -16.69 17.18 -2.52
CA LYS A 207 -17.08 18.55 -2.88
C LYS A 207 -18.61 18.69 -2.91
N ALA A 208 -19.31 17.73 -3.53
CA ALA A 208 -20.77 17.75 -3.60
C ALA A 208 -21.45 17.70 -2.21
N THR A 209 -20.91 16.92 -1.27
CA THR A 209 -21.45 16.85 0.11
C THR A 209 -21.24 18.15 0.89
N LYS A 210 -20.15 18.89 0.64
CA LYS A 210 -19.87 20.17 1.31
C LYS A 210 -20.76 21.32 0.82
N VAL A 211 -21.23 21.27 -0.43
CA VAL A 211 -22.13 22.30 -1.00
C VAL A 211 -23.57 22.15 -0.48
N LYS A 212 -23.93 20.97 0.03
CA LYS A 212 -25.27 20.66 0.55
C LYS A 212 -25.44 20.87 2.07
N LYS A 213 -24.39 21.31 2.77
CA LYS A 213 -24.42 21.63 4.21
C LYS A 213 -24.21 23.12 4.39
#